data_AF-A0A0R0LR51-F1
#
_entry.id   AF-A0A0R0LR51-F1
#
_cell.length_a   1.000
_cell.length_b   1.000
_cell.length_c   1.000
_cell.angle_alpha   90.00
_cell.angle_beta   90.00
_cell.angle_gamma   90.00
#
_symmetry.space_group_name_H-M   'P 1'
#
loop_
_entity.id
_entity.type
_entity.pdbx_description
1 polymer ?
#
loop_
_entity_poly.entity_id
_entity_poly.type
_entity_poly.pdbx_seq_one_letter_code
_entity_poly.pdbx_strand_id
1 'polypeptide(L)'
;TNNTVSNDDLALIKQFLISHPSKTKPIYPTFLLPNEKTKKSLTKWQTFANKKGIKKKRCREIYDCKEDIFLPKWGRFSLKKPSIYEEKIGEEKKNEKKKFKKGPEKKTCTNQRFIKQ
;
A
#
# COMPACT_ATOMS: atom_id res chain seq x y z
N THR A 1 -30.98 4.12 -60.40
CA THR A 1 -29.67 4.01 -61.06
C THR A 1 -28.62 3.95 -59.97
N ASN A 2 -27.96 2.80 -59.80
CA ASN A 2 -27.02 2.58 -58.71
C ASN A 2 -25.68 3.22 -59.10
N ASN A 3 -25.28 4.28 -58.38
CA ASN A 3 -23.99 4.93 -58.57
C ASN A 3 -22.87 3.98 -58.09
N THR A 4 -22.19 3.33 -59.03
CA THR A 4 -20.98 2.57 -58.78
C THR A 4 -19.82 3.55 -58.65
N VAL A 5 -19.41 3.85 -57.42
CA VAL A 5 -18.20 4.64 -57.14
C VAL A 5 -16.99 3.90 -57.72
N SER A 6 -16.18 4.58 -58.52
CA SER A 6 -15.02 3.97 -59.17
C SER A 6 -13.94 3.65 -58.13
N ASN A 7 -13.14 2.61 -58.38
CA ASN A 7 -12.06 2.23 -57.46
C ASN A 7 -10.99 3.32 -57.31
N ASP A 8 -10.87 4.21 -58.30
CA ASP A 8 -9.91 5.32 -58.28
C ASP A 8 -10.36 6.42 -57.32
N ASP A 9 -11.67 6.67 -57.20
CA ASP A 9 -12.23 7.60 -56.22
C ASP A 9 -12.01 7.12 -54.78
N LEU A 10 -12.10 5.80 -54.57
CA LEU A 10 -11.79 5.16 -53.28
C LEU A 10 -10.31 5.27 -52.92
N ALA A 11 -9.40 5.22 -53.90
CA ALA A 11 -7.97 5.41 -53.69
C ALA A 11 -7.66 6.86 -53.28
N LEU A 12 -8.33 7.84 -53.91
CA LEU A 12 -8.19 9.26 -53.59
C LEU A 12 -8.65 9.57 -52.15
N ILE A 13 -9.78 9.00 -51.73
CA ILE A 13 -10.32 9.17 -50.37
C ILE A 13 -9.39 8.53 -49.34
N LYS A 14 -8.85 7.33 -49.61
CA LYS A 14 -7.88 6.66 -48.72
C LYS A 14 -6.61 7.49 -48.56
N GLN A 15 -6.09 8.07 -49.64
CA GLN A 15 -4.89 8.90 -49.59
C GLN A 15 -5.11 10.20 -48.81
N PHE A 16 -6.30 10.80 -48.90
CA PHE A 16 -6.67 12.00 -48.15
C PHE A 16 -6.76 11.76 -46.63
N LEU A 17 -7.28 10.60 -46.22
CA LEU A 17 -7.38 10.20 -44.80
C LEU A 17 -6.03 9.84 -44.17
N ILE A 18 -5.08 9.34 -44.96
CA ILE A 18 -3.72 8.97 -44.49
C ILE A 18 -2.83 10.23 -44.34
N SER A 19 -3.06 11.27 -45.14
CA SER A 19 -2.25 12.50 -45.13
C SER A 19 -2.46 13.38 -43.90
N HIS A 20 -3.56 13.20 -43.15
CA HIS A 20 -3.87 14.02 -41.98
C HIS A 20 -4.17 13.13 -40.78
N PRO A 21 -3.15 12.52 -40.13
CA PRO A 21 -3.34 12.07 -38.77
C PRO A 21 -3.65 13.34 -37.97
N SER A 22 -4.91 13.55 -37.61
CA SER A 22 -5.34 14.70 -36.82
C SER A 22 -4.64 14.62 -35.46
N LYS A 23 -3.42 15.17 -35.40
CA LYS A 23 -2.68 15.49 -34.19
C LYS A 23 -3.36 16.72 -33.58
N THR A 24 -4.65 16.63 -33.32
CA THR A 24 -5.35 17.63 -32.53
C THR A 24 -4.86 17.42 -31.10
N LYS A 25 -3.90 18.26 -30.71
CA LYS A 25 -3.51 18.38 -29.30
C LYS A 25 -4.79 18.58 -28.49
N PRO A 26 -4.97 17.91 -27.34
CA PRO A 26 -6.15 18.13 -26.51
C PRO A 26 -6.27 19.63 -26.24
N ILE A 27 -7.40 20.22 -26.63
CA ILE A 27 -7.73 21.60 -26.32
C ILE A 27 -8.03 21.62 -24.82
N TYR A 28 -7.06 22.04 -24.04
CA TYR A 28 -7.29 22.27 -22.61
C TYR A 28 -8.17 23.50 -22.46
N PRO A 29 -9.17 23.47 -21.56
CA PRO A 29 -9.95 24.66 -21.27
C PRO A 29 -9.01 25.78 -20.80
N THR A 30 -9.01 26.89 -21.53
CA THR A 30 -8.23 28.09 -21.20
C THR A 30 -8.74 28.78 -19.93
N PHE A 31 -9.99 28.52 -19.55
CA PHE A 31 -10.59 29.04 -18.34
C PHE A 31 -10.42 28.05 -17.17
N LEU A 32 -9.63 28.45 -16.18
CA LEU A 32 -9.50 27.69 -14.93
C LEU A 32 -10.76 27.92 -14.10
N LEU A 33 -11.62 26.91 -14.00
CA LEU A 33 -12.76 26.96 -13.08
C LEU A 33 -12.25 27.02 -11.63
N PRO A 34 -12.87 27.86 -10.77
CA PRO A 34 -12.55 27.89 -9.35
C PRO A 34 -12.70 26.48 -8.76
N ASN A 35 -11.61 25.96 -8.19
CA ASN A 35 -11.63 24.64 -7.55
C ASN A 35 -12.06 24.82 -6.10
N GLU A 36 -13.36 24.68 -5.82
CA GLU A 36 -13.95 24.77 -4.47
C GLU A 36 -13.63 23.55 -3.60
N LYS A 37 -12.37 23.06 -3.60
CA LYS A 37 -11.94 22.05 -2.64
C LYS A 37 -11.83 22.71 -1.28
N THR A 38 -12.93 22.67 -0.53
CA THR A 38 -12.97 23.10 0.87
C THR A 38 -11.93 22.32 1.67
N LYS A 39 -11.16 23.04 2.50
CA LYS A 39 -10.15 22.42 3.36
C LYS A 39 -10.88 21.61 4.43
N LYS A 40 -10.51 20.32 4.55
CA LYS A 40 -11.05 19.45 5.61
C LYS A 40 -10.67 20.02 6.99
N SER A 41 -11.65 20.11 7.89
CA SER A 41 -11.41 20.55 9.27
C SER A 41 -10.55 19.53 10.02
N LEU A 42 -9.73 20.02 10.97
CA LEU A 42 -8.93 19.17 11.83
C LEU A 42 -9.82 18.48 12.87
N THR A 43 -9.59 17.19 13.09
CA THR A 43 -10.29 16.44 14.15
C THR A 43 -9.72 16.78 15.54
N LYS A 44 -10.49 16.55 16.61
CA LYS A 44 -10.05 16.75 18.00
C LYS A 44 -8.75 16.00 18.33
N TRP A 45 -8.55 14.82 17.74
CA TRP A 45 -7.30 14.07 17.91
C TRP A 45 -6.11 14.73 17.20
N GLN A 46 -6.32 15.24 15.98
CA GLN A 46 -5.27 15.93 15.22
C GLN A 46 -4.81 17.20 15.92
N THR A 47 -5.75 17.99 16.46
CA THR A 47 -5.40 19.20 17.23
C THR A 47 -4.60 18.86 18.49
N PHE A 48 -5.02 17.83 19.22
CA PHE A 48 -4.28 17.33 20.39
C PHE A 48 -2.87 16.83 20.03
N ALA A 49 -2.76 15.99 19.01
CA ALA A 49 -1.49 15.43 18.56
C ALA A 49 -0.52 16.52 18.11
N ASN A 50 -1.01 17.52 17.37
CA ASN A 50 -0.22 18.68 16.96
C ASN A 50 0.26 19.49 18.17
N LYS A 51 -0.64 19.78 19.13
CA LYS A 51 -0.30 20.52 20.36
C LYS A 51 0.76 19.80 21.22
N LYS A 52 0.74 18.46 21.23
CA LYS A 52 1.71 17.64 21.97
C LYS A 52 2.93 17.22 21.15
N GLY A 53 3.03 17.60 19.88
CA GLY A 53 4.15 17.21 19.01
C GLY A 53 4.20 15.71 18.67
N ILE A 54 3.07 15.00 18.75
CA ILE A 54 2.99 13.57 18.50
C ILE A 54 3.03 13.31 16.99
N LYS A 55 4.15 12.73 16.51
CA LYS A 55 4.31 12.33 15.10
C LYS A 55 3.94 10.87 14.90
N LYS A 56 3.19 10.58 13.82
CA LYS A 56 2.86 9.20 13.43
C LYS A 56 4.12 8.49 12.92
N LYS A 57 4.57 7.47 13.64
CA LYS A 57 5.63 6.57 13.16
C LYS A 57 5.06 5.58 12.14
N ARG A 58 5.76 5.34 11.03
CA ARG A 58 5.41 4.30 10.06
C ARG A 58 6.25 3.05 10.35
N CYS A 59 5.65 2.09 11.05
CA CYS A 59 6.20 0.75 11.20
C CYS A 59 5.06 -0.22 10.83
N ARG A 60 5.23 -0.95 9.72
CA ARG A 60 4.25 -1.94 9.26
C ARG A 60 4.46 -3.30 9.94
N GLU A 61 5.71 -3.58 10.30
CA GLU A 61 6.16 -4.83 10.89
C GLU A 61 6.56 -4.64 12.35
N ILE A 62 6.48 -5.74 13.10
CA ILE A 62 6.88 -5.89 14.49
C ILE A 62 7.86 -7.06 14.51
N TYR A 63 9.00 -6.85 15.15
CA TYR A 63 9.98 -7.90 15.36
C TYR A 63 9.48 -8.89 16.42
N ASP A 64 9.42 -10.18 16.08
CA ASP A 64 9.18 -11.27 17.03
C ASP A 64 10.51 -11.87 17.47
N CYS A 65 10.79 -11.79 18.77
CA CYS A 65 12.02 -12.31 19.37
C CYS A 65 12.04 -13.84 19.47
N LYS A 66 10.90 -14.53 19.33
CA LYS A 66 10.85 -16.00 19.42
C LYS A 66 11.34 -16.67 18.15
N GLU A 67 10.89 -16.14 17.01
CA GLU A 67 11.20 -16.68 15.68
C GLU A 67 12.32 -15.91 14.99
N ASP A 68 12.75 -14.78 15.57
CA ASP A 68 13.77 -13.89 14.98
C ASP A 68 13.35 -13.34 13.60
N ILE A 69 12.06 -12.98 13.46
CA ILE A 69 11.44 -12.57 12.20
C ILE A 69 10.62 -11.28 12.39
N PHE A 70 10.59 -10.44 11.36
CA PHE A 70 9.67 -9.31 11.27
C PHE A 70 8.31 -9.76 10.74
N LEU A 71 7.28 -9.63 11.58
CA LEU A 71 5.92 -10.00 11.24
C LEU A 71 5.03 -8.76 11.07
N PRO A 72 4.05 -8.77 10.16
CA PRO A 72 3.16 -7.64 9.98
C PRO A 72 2.32 -7.39 11.25
N LYS A 73 2.13 -6.12 11.63
CA LYS A 73 1.31 -5.74 12.79
C LYS A 73 -0.17 -6.16 12.65
N TRP A 74 -0.65 -6.27 11.42
CA TRP A 74 -2.01 -6.65 11.05
C TRP A 74 -2.00 -7.41 9.72
N GLY A 75 -2.87 -8.41 9.54
CA GLY A 75 -2.97 -9.19 8.30
C GLY A 75 -3.02 -10.69 8.54
N ARG A 76 -2.68 -11.49 7.52
CA ARG A 76 -2.75 -12.97 7.53
C ARG A 76 -1.71 -13.64 8.42
N PHE A 77 -0.55 -13.01 8.62
CA PHE A 77 0.58 -13.52 9.41
C PHE A 77 0.91 -12.61 10.60
N SER A 78 -0.08 -11.87 11.09
CA SER A 78 0.12 -11.02 12.28
C SER A 78 0.00 -11.85 13.55
N LEU A 79 0.86 -11.57 14.53
CA LEU A 79 0.86 -12.21 15.86
C LEU A 79 -0.51 -12.31 16.55
N LYS A 80 -1.45 -11.40 16.25
CA LYS A 80 -2.79 -11.39 16.85
C LYS A 80 -3.77 -12.40 16.26
N LYS A 81 -3.44 -13.00 15.12
CA LYS A 81 -4.22 -14.05 14.47
C LYS A 81 -3.30 -15.25 14.36
N PRO A 82 -3.11 -16.04 15.43
CA PRO A 82 -2.45 -17.33 15.27
C PRO A 82 -3.18 -18.04 14.14
N SER A 83 -2.42 -18.41 13.11
CA SER A 83 -3.01 -19.16 12.01
C SER A 83 -3.59 -20.43 12.64
N ILE A 84 -4.82 -20.79 12.28
CA ILE A 84 -5.51 -22.01 12.75
C ILE A 84 -4.64 -23.28 12.51
N TYR A 85 -3.55 -23.15 11.76
CA TYR A 85 -2.55 -24.18 11.48
C TYR A 85 -1.52 -24.43 12.59
N GLU A 86 -1.22 -23.47 13.46
CA GLU A 86 -0.15 -23.63 14.46
C GLU A 86 -0.56 -24.41 15.71
N GLU A 87 -1.86 -24.48 16.02
CA GLU A 87 -2.35 -25.34 17.11
C GLU A 87 -2.06 -26.83 16.86
N LYS A 88 -1.94 -27.25 15.59
CA LYS A 88 -1.69 -28.67 15.24
C LYS A 88 -0.24 -29.09 15.38
N ILE A 89 0.73 -28.17 15.40
CA ILE A 89 2.17 -28.50 15.52
C ILE A 89 2.64 -28.42 16.99
N GLY A 90 1.84 -27.79 17.87
CA GLY A 90 2.17 -27.60 19.28
C GLY A 90 1.90 -28.80 20.20
N GLU A 91 1.14 -29.80 19.75
CA GLU A 91 0.81 -30.97 20.60
C GLU A 91 1.88 -32.07 20.56
N GLU A 92 2.65 -32.21 19.47
CA GLU A 92 3.67 -33.26 19.38
C GLU A 92 4.94 -32.97 20.21
N LYS A 93 5.23 -31.70 20.53
CA LYS A 93 6.45 -31.35 21.29
C LYS A 93 6.29 -31.34 22.82
N LYS A 94 5.12 -31.65 23.37
CA LYS A 94 4.91 -31.67 24.84
C LYS A 94 5.45 -32.94 25.54
N ASN A 95 5.87 -33.97 24.81
CA ASN A 95 6.36 -35.22 25.42
C ASN A 95 7.88 -35.31 25.62
N GLU A 96 8.67 -34.36 25.11
CA GLU A 96 10.10 -34.28 25.38
C GLU A 96 10.50 -32.90 25.86
N LYS A 97 10.53 -32.72 27.17
CA LYS A 97 11.63 -32.05 27.91
C LYS A 97 11.26 -31.88 29.38
N LYS A 98 11.50 -32.95 30.13
CA LYS A 98 11.84 -32.84 31.55
C LYS A 98 13.16 -32.07 31.69
N LYS A 99 13.16 -31.13 32.64
CA LYS A 99 14.32 -30.48 33.29
C LYS A 99 15.12 -29.48 32.44
N PHE A 100 14.80 -28.19 32.54
CA PHE A 100 15.82 -27.15 32.66
C PHE A 100 15.42 -26.10 33.71
N LYS A 101 16.42 -25.73 34.51
CA LYS A 101 16.35 -24.96 35.75
C LYS A 101 15.99 -23.48 35.50
N LYS A 102 15.46 -22.85 36.55
CA LYS A 102 15.14 -21.41 36.67
C LYS A 102 16.33 -20.49 36.29
N GLY A 103 16.05 -19.45 35.49
CA GLY A 103 16.74 -18.15 35.43
C GLY A 103 17.37 -17.79 34.06
N PRO A 104 17.60 -16.49 33.72
CA PRO A 104 17.27 -15.25 34.42
C PRO A 104 16.27 -14.33 33.65
N GLU A 105 15.95 -13.20 34.29
CA GLU A 105 15.04 -12.11 33.90
C GLU A 105 14.76 -11.88 32.40
N LYS A 106 13.46 -11.63 32.12
CA LYS A 106 12.96 -11.12 30.84
C LYS A 106 13.63 -9.78 30.55
N LYS A 107 14.62 -9.76 29.66
CA LYS A 107 15.11 -8.53 29.02
C LYS A 107 13.94 -7.95 28.22
N THR A 108 13.40 -6.83 28.67
CA THR A 108 12.44 -6.04 27.90
C THR A 108 13.12 -5.62 26.61
N CYS A 109 12.56 -6.04 25.47
CA CYS A 109 12.98 -5.60 24.15
C CYS A 109 12.74 -4.08 24.05
N THR A 110 13.78 -3.33 24.39
CA THR A 110 13.83 -1.89 24.19
C THR A 110 14.00 -1.69 22.69
N ASN A 111 13.00 -1.08 22.05
CA ASN A 111 13.05 -0.69 20.65
C ASN A 111 14.26 0.24 20.43
N GLN A 112 15.41 -0.34 20.08
CA GLN A 112 16.60 0.43 19.78
C GLN A 112 16.36 1.23 18.50
N ARG A 113 16.27 2.54 18.69
CA ARG A 113 16.36 3.55 17.64
C ARG A 113 17.72 3.43 16.98
N PHE A 114 17.80 2.92 15.76
CA PHE A 114 18.89 3.28 14.87
C PHE A 114 18.60 4.68 14.33
N ILE A 115 19.27 5.69 14.88
CA ILE A 115 19.42 7.00 14.26
C ILE A 115 20.67 6.89 13.40
N LYS A 116 20.51 6.75 12.08
CA LYS A 116 21.60 7.02 11.14
C LYS A 116 21.79 8.53 11.10
N GLN A 117 23.00 8.98 11.43
CA GLN A 117 23.47 10.34 11.17
C GLN A 117 23.69 10.56 9.68
#